data_AF-A0A9P4GRF5-F1
#
_entry.id   AF-A0A9P4GRF5-F1
#
_cell.length_a   1.000
_cell.length_b   1.000
_cell.length_c   1.000
_cell.angle_alpha   90.00
_cell.angle_beta   90.00
_cell.angle_gamma   90.00
#
_symmetry.space_group_name_H-M   'P 1'
#
loop_
_entity.id
_entity.type
_entity.pdbx_description
1 polymer ?
#
loop_
_entity_poly.entity_id
_entity_poly.type
_entity_poly.pdbx_seq_one_letter_code
_entity_poly.pdbx_strand_id
1 'polypeptide(L)'
;MSHRREKREKLVDRLGRMSWSQDSHARQFSLSLQPPNYTYLKDRYEYIYKFQPARSQKDAVIRLVRQAIEQLNQHPDHGVLMCNNHIQITPSTTAPPIWPPDSKNNNDVKFYTFFRDDDEFPATVPVSIIPREGQITVDKIHVRVKGVWVPIKDWLLRFADTDLLRRRGTTSVTYFFRKRSKQPFRLMDLPVEIRLMIFEFAIAPAGKVYPRSKASKNDWPADVSKVKPQDEHITLGIGYNNTSSQRVEVYQETPPPNLSLLYINKKVKDEALKAGWEGLKRCFVDYPAFSSVAESKIGVATRFNILGHIELSFTSKAWFEFFGIEVKPIIHLTESISLGHHLTRLNERTHLEIRFRDPEDGYIGDPWGETFERTTCQTIMVDHILTLAFEHIKHIKDIKITGFVRKPQKDYWHDILAKERINQPHGHDNGATLKAILNTPNENLPHDCICRKSCICQFKDRWFWDRSRDSYGNIRGDWFLEGTRFDFEDGTENEVHDESTALCMGSYW
;
A
#
# COMPACT_ATOMS: atom_id res chain seq x y z
N MET A 1 -21.37 -21.93 26.83
CA MET A 1 -20.98 -22.95 25.82
C MET A 1 -20.69 -22.34 24.44
N SER A 2 -21.41 -21.30 24.00
CA SER A 2 -21.22 -20.62 22.69
C SER A 2 -19.76 -20.21 22.38
N HIS A 3 -19.08 -19.52 23.29
CA HIS A 3 -17.72 -19.02 23.04
C HIS A 3 -16.64 -20.10 22.87
N ARG A 4 -16.79 -21.28 23.49
CA ARG A 4 -15.86 -22.40 23.28
C ARG A 4 -16.01 -23.01 21.88
N ARG A 5 -17.25 -23.05 21.38
CA ARG A 5 -17.55 -23.52 20.03
C ARG A 5 -16.97 -22.57 18.99
N GLU A 6 -17.18 -21.26 19.16
CA GLU A 6 -16.62 -20.22 18.29
C GLU A 6 -15.08 -20.28 18.25
N LYS A 7 -14.39 -20.43 19.39
CA LYS A 7 -12.92 -20.57 19.42
C LYS A 7 -12.43 -21.82 18.71
N ARG A 8 -13.16 -22.93 18.85
CA ARG A 8 -12.86 -24.19 18.14
C ARG A 8 -13.07 -24.02 16.63
N GLU A 9 -14.14 -23.36 16.22
CA GLU A 9 -14.43 -23.04 14.82
C GLU A 9 -13.36 -22.12 14.22
N LYS A 10 -12.88 -21.09 14.95
CA LYS A 10 -11.75 -20.24 14.52
C LYS A 10 -10.44 -21.02 14.35
N LEU A 11 -10.13 -21.95 15.26
CA LEU A 11 -8.95 -22.82 15.10
C LEU A 11 -9.13 -23.77 13.91
N VAL A 12 -10.30 -24.39 13.75
CA VAL A 12 -10.61 -25.26 12.61
C VAL A 12 -10.52 -24.50 11.29
N ASP A 13 -11.02 -23.26 11.25
CA ASP A 13 -10.90 -22.38 10.10
C ASP A 13 -9.44 -22.04 9.78
N ARG A 14 -8.62 -21.66 10.78
CA ARG A 14 -7.17 -21.45 10.61
C ARG A 14 -6.46 -22.71 10.11
N LEU A 15 -6.79 -23.89 10.64
CA LEU A 15 -6.29 -25.18 10.17
C LEU A 15 -6.76 -25.48 8.73
N GLY A 16 -7.97 -25.06 8.35
CA GLY A 16 -8.50 -25.15 7.00
C GLY A 16 -7.72 -24.28 6.01
N ARG A 17 -7.37 -23.05 6.41
CA ARG A 17 -6.52 -22.14 5.61
C ARG A 17 -5.12 -22.71 5.38
N MET A 18 -4.58 -23.52 6.30
CA MET A 18 -3.28 -24.18 6.11
C MET A 18 -3.27 -25.18 4.94
N SER A 19 -4.43 -25.74 4.56
CA SER A 19 -4.52 -26.77 3.50
C SER A 19 -4.03 -26.25 2.14
N TRP A 20 -4.08 -24.93 1.93
CA TRP A 20 -3.67 -24.23 0.72
C TRP A 20 -2.16 -23.96 0.63
N SER A 21 -1.39 -24.17 1.71
CA SER A 21 0.06 -23.97 1.69
C SER A 21 0.79 -25.14 1.03
N GLN A 22 1.89 -24.87 0.32
CA GLN A 22 2.69 -25.93 -0.33
C GLN A 22 3.21 -26.99 0.66
N ASP A 23 3.41 -26.60 1.93
CA ASP A 23 3.89 -27.43 3.03
C ASP A 23 2.78 -27.94 3.97
N SER A 24 1.51 -27.90 3.54
CA SER A 24 0.36 -28.26 4.36
C SER A 24 0.52 -29.65 5.01
N HIS A 25 1.05 -30.63 4.27
CA HIS A 25 1.32 -31.98 4.77
C HIS A 25 2.32 -32.00 5.94
N ALA A 26 3.41 -31.23 5.86
CA ALA A 26 4.44 -31.21 6.91
C ALA A 26 3.91 -30.58 8.21
N ARG A 27 3.02 -29.58 8.09
CA ARG A 27 2.40 -28.94 9.25
C ARG A 27 1.29 -29.80 9.86
N GLN A 28 0.50 -30.47 9.03
CA GLN A 28 -0.44 -31.49 9.49
C GLN A 28 0.27 -32.61 10.25
N PHE A 29 1.48 -32.98 9.81
CA PHE A 29 2.30 -33.95 10.53
C PHE A 29 2.74 -33.42 11.91
N SER A 30 3.13 -32.15 12.04
CA SER A 30 3.42 -31.54 13.34
C SER A 30 2.24 -31.61 14.30
N LEU A 31 1.02 -31.34 13.80
CA LEU A 31 -0.22 -31.41 14.57
C LEU A 31 -0.61 -32.85 14.92
N SER A 32 -0.29 -33.80 14.05
CA SER A 32 -0.52 -35.22 14.33
C SER A 32 0.43 -35.72 15.43
N LEU A 33 1.68 -35.23 15.42
CA LEU A 33 2.68 -35.57 16.43
C LEU A 33 2.38 -34.91 17.78
N GLN A 34 1.94 -33.65 17.76
CA GLN A 34 1.57 -32.88 18.95
C GLN A 34 0.25 -32.16 18.72
N PRO A 35 -0.89 -32.81 19.04
CA PRO A 35 -2.18 -32.19 18.82
C PRO A 35 -2.34 -30.93 19.70
N PRO A 36 -3.07 -29.90 19.22
CA PRO A 36 -3.34 -28.71 20.01
C PRO A 36 -3.94 -29.07 21.37
N ASN A 37 -3.46 -28.44 22.43
CA ASN A 37 -4.04 -28.61 23.75
C ASN A 37 -5.38 -27.87 23.83
N TYR A 38 -6.48 -28.56 23.50
CA TYR A 38 -7.83 -28.01 23.52
C TYR A 38 -8.32 -27.63 24.94
N THR A 39 -7.62 -28.03 26.01
CA THR A 39 -7.99 -27.66 27.39
C THR A 39 -7.56 -26.24 27.76
N TYR A 40 -6.60 -25.65 27.05
CA TYR A 40 -6.03 -24.32 27.32
C TYR A 40 -6.89 -23.15 26.80
N LEU A 41 -8.06 -23.41 26.21
CA LEU A 41 -8.99 -22.40 25.65
C LEU A 41 -9.68 -21.49 26.70
N LYS A 42 -9.35 -21.65 27.99
CA LYS A 42 -9.97 -20.93 29.11
C LYS A 42 -9.48 -19.49 29.28
N ASP A 43 -8.28 -19.13 28.83
CA ASP A 43 -7.78 -17.75 28.96
C ASP A 43 -8.18 -16.82 27.81
N ARG A 44 -8.31 -15.53 28.14
CA ARG A 44 -9.16 -14.56 27.45
C ARG A 44 -8.60 -13.95 26.15
N TYR A 45 -7.37 -14.26 25.73
CA TYR A 45 -6.77 -13.64 24.54
C TYR A 45 -5.98 -14.70 23.76
N GLU A 46 -6.55 -15.12 22.61
CA GLU A 46 -5.98 -15.97 21.55
C GLU A 46 -5.13 -17.19 21.95
N TYR A 47 -5.69 -18.39 21.74
CA TYR A 47 -4.88 -19.61 21.75
C TYR A 47 -3.90 -19.59 20.57
N ILE A 48 -2.60 -19.52 20.90
CA ILE A 48 -1.48 -19.67 19.97
C ILE A 48 -0.89 -21.07 20.19
N TYR A 49 -0.88 -21.88 19.13
CA TYR A 49 -0.25 -23.20 19.17
C TYR A 49 1.25 -23.07 19.50
N LYS A 50 1.74 -23.88 20.44
CA LYS A 50 3.16 -23.93 20.85
C LYS A 50 3.67 -25.36 20.77
N PHE A 51 4.41 -25.67 19.71
CA PHE A 51 5.09 -26.96 19.57
C PHE A 51 6.16 -27.11 20.65
N GLN A 52 6.19 -28.27 21.32
CA GLN A 52 7.15 -28.60 22.35
C GLN A 52 8.28 -29.46 21.75
N PRO A 53 9.44 -28.89 21.40
CA PRO A 53 10.51 -29.67 20.78
C PRO A 53 11.01 -30.79 21.72
N ALA A 54 11.52 -31.88 21.14
CA ALA A 54 12.18 -32.90 21.94
C ALA A 54 13.43 -32.32 22.62
N ARG A 55 13.89 -32.98 23.70
CA ARG A 55 15.10 -32.56 24.41
C ARG A 55 16.27 -32.39 23.44
N SER A 56 17.09 -31.37 23.68
CA SER A 56 18.28 -31.11 22.86
C SER A 56 19.19 -32.34 22.81
N GLN A 57 19.62 -32.71 21.62
CA GLN A 57 20.49 -33.85 21.36
C GLN A 57 21.76 -33.37 20.65
N LYS A 58 22.88 -34.05 20.90
CA LYS A 58 24.11 -33.86 20.12
C LYS A 58 23.95 -34.54 18.77
N ASP A 59 23.32 -33.86 17.83
CA ASP A 59 22.95 -34.40 16.53
C ASP A 59 23.74 -33.70 15.40
N ALA A 60 24.59 -34.46 14.70
CA ALA A 60 25.41 -33.94 13.61
C ALA A 60 24.58 -33.40 12.44
N VAL A 61 23.40 -33.98 12.19
CA VAL A 61 22.49 -33.56 11.12
C VAL A 61 21.96 -32.16 11.42
N ILE A 62 21.50 -31.89 12.65
CA ILE A 62 21.02 -30.55 13.04
C ILE A 62 22.09 -29.49 12.80
N ARG A 63 23.34 -29.78 13.16
CA ARG A 63 24.46 -28.85 12.95
C ARG A 63 24.69 -28.56 11.47
N LEU A 64 24.66 -29.59 10.61
CA LEU A 64 24.80 -29.42 9.17
C LEU A 64 23.61 -28.70 8.53
N VAL A 65 22.39 -28.94 8.99
CA VAL A 65 21.21 -28.19 8.50
C VAL A 65 21.29 -26.72 8.91
N ARG A 66 21.76 -26.41 10.13
CA ARG A 66 22.04 -25.02 10.53
C ARG A 66 23.11 -24.37 9.63
N GLN A 67 24.18 -25.09 9.33
CA GLN A 67 25.19 -24.62 8.37
C GLN A 67 24.59 -24.38 6.98
N ALA A 68 23.67 -25.24 6.51
CA ALA A 68 22.96 -25.04 5.25
C ALA A 68 22.13 -23.75 5.26
N ILE A 69 21.40 -23.49 6.34
CA ILE A 69 20.62 -22.26 6.52
C ILE A 69 21.55 -21.04 6.53
N GLU A 70 22.70 -21.11 7.21
CA GLU A 70 23.70 -20.03 7.22
C GLU A 70 24.29 -19.77 5.83
N GLN A 71 24.63 -20.81 5.07
CA GLN A 71 25.09 -20.68 3.68
C GLN A 71 24.03 -20.02 2.80
N LEU A 72 22.76 -20.44 2.92
CA LEU A 72 21.66 -19.86 2.17
C LEU A 72 21.38 -18.39 2.56
N ASN A 73 21.53 -18.03 3.84
CA ASN A 73 21.42 -16.65 4.31
C ASN A 73 22.50 -15.73 3.72
N GLN A 74 23.66 -16.29 3.35
CA GLN A 74 24.77 -15.56 2.73
C GLN A 74 24.72 -15.58 1.20
N HIS A 75 23.80 -16.36 0.60
CA HIS A 75 23.72 -16.50 -0.85
C HIS A 75 23.21 -15.21 -1.51
N PRO A 76 23.79 -14.73 -2.62
CA PRO A 76 23.39 -13.48 -3.26
C PRO A 76 21.94 -13.50 -3.75
N ASP A 77 21.49 -14.62 -4.34
CA ASP A 77 20.16 -14.68 -4.97
C ASP A 77 19.00 -14.84 -3.98
N HIS A 78 19.25 -15.42 -2.80
CA HIS A 78 18.19 -15.85 -1.87
C HIS A 78 18.45 -15.44 -0.42
N GLY A 79 19.58 -14.80 -0.11
CA GLY A 79 19.97 -14.48 1.27
C GLY A 79 18.97 -13.58 1.98
N VAL A 80 18.38 -12.60 1.27
CA VAL A 80 17.34 -11.72 1.82
C VAL A 80 16.08 -12.52 2.20
N LEU A 81 15.60 -13.38 1.29
CA LEU A 81 14.45 -14.24 1.52
C LEU A 81 14.67 -15.17 2.72
N MET A 82 15.83 -15.82 2.78
CA MET A 82 16.18 -16.77 3.83
C MET A 82 16.36 -16.09 5.19
N CYS A 83 17.04 -14.93 5.22
CA CYS A 83 17.21 -14.14 6.44
C CYS A 83 15.86 -13.67 7.01
N ASN A 84 14.94 -13.27 6.12
CA ASN A 84 13.62 -12.77 6.50
C ASN A 84 12.71 -13.86 7.09
N ASN A 85 12.87 -15.12 6.66
CA ASN A 85 12.08 -16.24 7.15
C ASN A 85 12.54 -16.78 8.52
N HIS A 86 13.77 -16.48 8.95
CA HIS A 86 14.34 -16.90 10.23
C HIS A 86 14.13 -18.39 10.55
N ILE A 87 14.52 -19.26 9.61
CA ILE A 87 14.26 -20.69 9.78
C ILE A 87 15.07 -21.26 10.96
N GLN A 88 14.39 -21.94 11.87
CA GLN A 88 14.99 -22.68 12.99
C GLN A 88 14.67 -24.17 12.89
N ILE A 89 15.55 -25.03 13.42
CA ILE A 89 15.38 -26.48 13.40
C ILE A 89 15.58 -27.08 14.80
N THR A 90 14.71 -28.04 15.15
CA THR A 90 14.77 -28.84 16.39
C THR A 90 14.41 -30.31 16.11
N PRO A 91 14.82 -31.27 16.96
CA PRO A 91 14.35 -32.64 16.85
C PRO A 91 12.87 -32.71 17.25
N SER A 92 12.05 -33.43 16.48
CA SER A 92 10.62 -33.58 16.77
C SER A 92 10.33 -34.69 17.79
N THR A 93 11.20 -35.70 17.85
CA THR A 93 11.03 -36.91 18.67
C THR A 93 12.27 -37.19 19.50
N THR A 94 12.15 -38.06 20.50
CA THR A 94 13.25 -38.53 21.34
C THR A 94 14.13 -39.59 20.67
N ALA A 95 13.84 -39.97 19.42
CA ALA A 95 14.63 -40.94 18.67
C ALA A 95 16.12 -40.52 18.61
N PRO A 96 17.07 -41.48 18.68
CA PRO A 96 18.49 -41.17 18.61
C PRO A 96 18.85 -40.50 17.28
N PRO A 97 19.98 -39.75 17.21
CA PRO A 97 20.48 -39.22 15.94
C PRO A 97 20.64 -40.30 14.87
N ILE A 98 20.32 -39.97 13.61
CA ILE A 98 20.53 -40.89 12.45
C ILE A 98 22.00 -40.98 12.03
N TRP A 99 22.88 -40.18 12.64
CA TRP A 99 24.31 -40.17 12.40
C TRP A 99 25.11 -40.01 13.70
N PRO A 100 26.19 -40.78 13.92
CA PRO A 100 26.72 -41.84 13.03
C PRO A 100 25.76 -43.04 12.90
N PRO A 101 25.88 -43.86 11.84
CA PRO A 101 25.04 -45.04 11.68
C PRO A 101 25.31 -46.00 12.85
N ASP A 102 24.28 -46.36 13.60
CA ASP A 102 24.39 -47.39 14.61
C ASP A 102 24.16 -48.75 13.96
N SER A 103 25.17 -49.63 14.04
CA SER A 103 25.09 -51.02 13.57
C SER A 103 23.86 -51.79 14.08
N LYS A 104 23.29 -51.38 15.23
CA LYS A 104 22.14 -52.04 15.86
C LYS A 104 20.81 -51.38 15.52
N ASN A 105 20.82 -50.16 15.00
CA ASN A 105 19.61 -49.36 14.86
C ASN A 105 19.43 -48.99 13.38
N ASN A 106 18.58 -49.75 12.69
CA ASN A 106 18.27 -49.55 11.27
C ASN A 106 17.32 -48.35 11.04
N ASN A 107 17.44 -47.31 11.86
CA ASN A 107 16.62 -46.11 11.75
C ASN A 107 17.23 -45.16 10.73
N ASP A 108 16.71 -45.26 9.52
CA ASP A 108 17.18 -44.51 8.36
C ASP A 108 16.55 -43.13 8.25
N VAL A 109 15.54 -42.88 9.07
CA VAL A 109 14.71 -41.69 9.02
C VAL A 109 14.49 -41.16 10.43
N LYS A 110 14.61 -39.85 10.59
CA LYS A 110 14.23 -39.14 11.80
C LYS A 110 13.44 -37.89 11.48
N PHE A 111 12.54 -37.52 12.39
CA PHE A 111 11.69 -36.35 12.23
C PHE A 111 12.33 -35.11 12.88
N TYR A 112 12.37 -34.04 12.10
CA TYR A 112 12.80 -32.72 12.54
C TYR A 112 11.72 -31.70 12.28
N THR A 113 11.60 -30.73 13.18
CA THR A 113 10.61 -29.65 13.12
C THR A 113 11.32 -28.35 12.77
N PHE A 114 10.83 -27.71 11.72
CA PHE A 114 11.29 -26.43 11.20
C PHE A 114 10.29 -25.33 11.54
N PHE A 115 10.79 -24.25 12.13
CA PHE A 115 10.02 -23.06 12.45
C PHE A 115 10.40 -21.94 11.48
N ARG A 116 9.42 -21.14 11.06
CA ARG A 116 9.63 -19.83 10.45
C ARG A 116 9.05 -18.79 11.40
N ASP A 117 9.53 -17.57 11.33
CA ASP A 117 8.83 -16.50 12.03
C ASP A 117 7.43 -16.32 11.43
N ASP A 118 6.48 -15.84 12.23
CA ASP A 118 5.07 -15.57 11.89
C ASP A 118 4.22 -16.82 11.57
N ASP A 119 4.83 -18.01 11.52
CA ASP A 119 4.10 -19.27 11.45
C ASP A 119 3.63 -19.73 12.83
N GLU A 120 2.31 -19.83 13.00
CA GLU A 120 1.73 -20.47 14.19
C GLU A 120 2.07 -21.97 14.25
N PHE A 121 2.06 -22.66 13.09
CA PHE A 121 2.27 -24.10 13.01
C PHE A 121 3.58 -24.42 12.28
N PRO A 122 4.58 -25.01 12.95
CA PRO A 122 5.83 -25.39 12.30
C PRO A 122 5.62 -26.57 11.35
N ALA A 123 6.64 -26.87 10.55
CA ALA A 123 6.64 -27.99 9.62
C ALA A 123 7.53 -29.13 10.13
N THR A 124 6.95 -30.30 10.37
CA THR A 124 7.70 -31.50 10.75
C THR A 124 7.87 -32.41 9.54
N VAL A 125 9.11 -32.73 9.20
CA VAL A 125 9.45 -33.55 8.03
C VAL A 125 10.33 -34.74 8.39
N PRO A 126 10.21 -35.87 7.67
CA PRO A 126 11.16 -36.98 7.76
C PRO A 126 12.45 -36.61 7.04
N VAL A 127 13.58 -36.88 7.68
CA VAL A 127 14.92 -36.58 7.16
C VAL A 127 15.77 -37.83 7.13
N SER A 128 16.54 -38.00 6.05
CA SER A 128 17.47 -39.12 5.84
C SER A 128 18.79 -38.63 5.23
N ILE A 129 19.78 -39.53 5.16
CA ILE A 129 21.10 -39.29 4.57
C ILE A 129 21.24 -40.17 3.34
N ILE A 130 21.41 -39.55 2.17
CA ILE A 130 21.43 -40.22 0.87
C ILE A 130 22.58 -39.66 0.01
N PRO A 131 23.56 -40.48 -0.44
CA PRO A 131 23.82 -41.85 -0.02
C PRO A 131 24.33 -41.92 1.44
N ARG A 132 24.12 -43.07 2.11
CA ARG A 132 24.51 -43.26 3.53
C ARG A 132 26.01 -43.43 3.76
N GLU A 133 26.74 -43.78 2.71
CA GLU A 133 28.16 -44.10 2.80
C GLU A 133 29.04 -42.85 2.86
N GLY A 134 30.22 -42.98 3.47
CA GLY A 134 31.23 -41.94 3.55
C GLY A 134 30.90 -40.82 4.54
N GLN A 135 31.62 -39.70 4.43
CA GLN A 135 31.42 -38.55 5.31
C GLN A 135 30.06 -37.88 5.05
N ILE A 136 29.37 -37.50 6.13
CA ILE A 136 28.12 -36.73 6.06
C ILE A 136 28.41 -35.29 5.65
N THR A 137 27.75 -34.83 4.58
CA THR A 137 27.79 -33.46 4.08
C THR A 137 26.37 -32.91 3.98
N VAL A 138 26.23 -31.59 3.83
CA VAL A 138 24.92 -30.94 3.70
C VAL A 138 24.13 -31.50 2.51
N ASP A 139 24.79 -31.74 1.38
CA ASP A 139 24.13 -32.16 0.14
C ASP A 139 23.62 -33.61 0.19
N LYS A 140 24.06 -34.40 1.18
CA LYS A 140 23.52 -35.75 1.43
C LYS A 140 22.25 -35.73 2.29
N ILE A 141 21.92 -34.62 2.94
CA ILE A 141 20.74 -34.54 3.80
C ILE A 141 19.51 -34.31 2.92
N HIS A 142 18.57 -35.24 2.99
CA HIS A 142 17.33 -35.19 2.21
C HIS A 142 16.12 -35.17 3.12
N VAL A 143 15.10 -34.41 2.72
CA VAL A 143 13.80 -34.37 3.38
C VAL A 143 12.76 -35.06 2.51
N ARG A 144 11.83 -35.79 3.13
CA ARG A 144 10.77 -36.47 2.38
C ARG A 144 9.51 -35.61 2.36
N VAL A 145 9.13 -35.15 1.17
CA VAL A 145 7.92 -34.34 0.94
C VAL A 145 7.04 -35.05 -0.07
N LYS A 146 5.79 -35.33 0.29
CA LYS A 146 4.82 -36.05 -0.56
C LYS A 146 5.40 -37.36 -1.13
N GLY A 147 6.15 -38.09 -0.31
CA GLY A 147 6.77 -39.37 -0.66
C GLY A 147 8.13 -39.29 -1.34
N VAL A 148 8.55 -38.13 -1.87
CA VAL A 148 9.79 -37.93 -2.62
C VAL A 148 10.88 -37.35 -1.72
N TRP A 149 12.13 -37.84 -1.87
CA TRP A 149 13.30 -37.30 -1.18
C TRP A 149 13.87 -36.11 -1.96
N VAL A 150 14.01 -34.97 -1.30
CA VAL A 150 14.49 -33.71 -1.87
C VAL A 150 15.71 -33.23 -1.08
N PRO A 151 16.78 -32.74 -1.72
CA PRO A 151 17.92 -32.16 -1.01
C PRO A 151 17.48 -31.03 -0.06
N ILE A 152 18.09 -30.97 1.13
CA ILE A 152 17.67 -30.03 2.18
C ILE A 152 17.71 -28.57 1.74
N LYS A 153 18.71 -28.16 0.94
CA LYS A 153 18.84 -26.78 0.46
C LYS A 153 17.68 -26.38 -0.46
N ASP A 154 17.33 -27.25 -1.40
CA ASP A 154 16.25 -27.02 -2.35
C ASP A 154 14.89 -26.95 -1.65
N TRP A 155 14.68 -27.82 -0.65
CA TRP A 155 13.46 -27.77 0.14
C TRP A 155 13.40 -26.51 1.01
N LEU A 156 14.50 -26.10 1.67
CA LEU A 156 14.54 -24.89 2.48
C LEU A 156 14.19 -23.62 1.68
N LEU A 157 14.62 -23.54 0.41
CA LEU A 157 14.27 -22.44 -0.49
C LEU A 157 12.77 -22.43 -0.83
N ARG A 158 12.17 -23.60 -1.08
CA ARG A 158 10.71 -23.72 -1.32
C ARG A 158 9.89 -23.49 -0.05
N PHE A 159 10.46 -23.86 1.09
CA PHE A 159 9.87 -23.67 2.41
C PHE A 159 9.87 -22.21 2.84
N ALA A 160 10.68 -21.32 2.24
CA ALA A 160 10.68 -19.90 2.56
C ALA A 160 9.44 -19.18 1.97
N ASP A 161 8.76 -18.37 2.77
CA ASP A 161 7.63 -17.53 2.34
C ASP A 161 8.15 -16.27 1.63
N THR A 162 7.86 -16.16 0.34
CA THR A 162 8.24 -15.01 -0.50
C THR A 162 7.41 -13.76 -0.21
N ASP A 163 6.17 -13.92 0.24
CA ASP A 163 5.28 -12.80 0.57
C ASP A 163 5.62 -12.18 1.92
N LEU A 164 6.37 -12.89 2.77
CA LEU A 164 6.83 -12.37 4.04
C LEU A 164 7.68 -11.11 3.87
N LEU A 165 8.39 -10.95 2.74
CA LEU A 165 9.15 -9.73 2.41
C LEU A 165 8.26 -8.53 2.14
N ARG A 166 7.04 -8.76 1.64
CA ARG A 166 6.04 -7.71 1.39
C ARG A 166 5.31 -7.34 2.68
N ARG A 167 5.02 -8.34 3.52
CA ARG A 167 4.32 -8.15 4.80
C ARG A 167 5.21 -7.48 5.85
N ARG A 168 6.49 -7.85 5.90
CA ARG A 168 7.45 -7.23 6.82
C ARG A 168 7.95 -5.93 6.22
N GLY A 169 7.72 -4.82 6.92
CA GLY A 169 8.23 -3.52 6.50
C GLY A 169 9.75 -3.50 6.30
N THR A 170 10.22 -2.51 5.54
CA THR A 170 11.63 -2.36 5.12
C THR A 170 12.62 -2.37 6.27
N THR A 171 12.24 -1.86 7.46
CA THR A 171 13.05 -1.86 8.68
C THR A 171 13.36 -3.27 9.16
N SER A 172 12.38 -4.18 9.16
CA SER A 172 12.54 -5.57 9.59
C SER A 172 13.42 -6.35 8.62
N VAL A 173 13.18 -6.20 7.31
CA VAL A 173 14.01 -6.81 6.26
C VAL A 173 15.46 -6.34 6.37
N THR A 174 15.66 -5.03 6.57
CA THR A 174 16.99 -4.44 6.74
C THR A 174 17.66 -4.92 8.02
N TYR A 175 16.93 -5.01 9.13
CA TYR A 175 17.44 -5.54 10.39
C TYR A 175 17.93 -6.98 10.24
N PHE A 176 17.11 -7.85 9.66
CA PHE A 176 17.47 -9.26 9.49
C PHE A 176 18.61 -9.44 8.51
N PHE A 177 18.61 -8.72 7.39
CA PHE A 177 19.71 -8.76 6.44
C PHE A 177 21.02 -8.28 7.09
N ARG A 178 21.03 -7.07 7.70
CA ARG A 178 22.22 -6.51 8.34
C ARG A 178 22.76 -7.40 9.47
N LYS A 179 21.87 -7.99 10.28
CA LYS A 179 22.26 -8.84 11.42
C LYS A 179 22.81 -10.19 10.97
N ARG A 180 22.32 -10.76 9.85
CA ARG A 180 22.60 -12.15 9.48
C ARG A 180 23.49 -12.34 8.26
N SER A 181 23.34 -11.54 7.20
CA SER A 181 24.23 -11.68 6.04
C SER A 181 25.62 -11.16 6.36
N LYS A 182 25.73 -10.10 7.19
CA LYS A 182 26.97 -9.36 7.54
C LYS A 182 27.82 -8.90 6.35
N GLN A 183 27.37 -9.16 5.13
CA GLN A 183 28.07 -8.89 3.89
C GLN A 183 27.61 -7.52 3.39
N PRO A 184 28.51 -6.52 3.29
CA PRO A 184 28.20 -5.31 2.56
C PRO A 184 28.00 -5.68 1.09
N PHE A 185 26.88 -5.30 0.50
CA PHE A 185 26.71 -5.35 -0.96
C PHE A 185 26.98 -3.96 -1.53
N ARG A 186 27.62 -3.90 -2.69
CA ARG A 186 27.71 -2.65 -3.43
C ARG A 186 26.35 -2.44 -4.08
N LEU A 187 25.72 -1.29 -3.84
CA LEU A 187 24.42 -0.94 -4.42
C LEU A 187 24.40 -1.19 -5.93
N MET A 188 25.49 -0.86 -6.62
CA MET A 188 25.61 -0.97 -8.07
C MET A 188 25.80 -2.39 -8.60
N ASP A 189 26.06 -3.37 -7.72
CA ASP A 189 26.15 -4.78 -8.10
C ASP A 189 24.77 -5.46 -8.04
N LEU A 190 23.76 -4.79 -7.47
CA LEU A 190 22.39 -5.29 -7.48
C LEU A 190 21.77 -5.20 -8.88
N PRO A 191 20.82 -6.11 -9.22
CA PRO A 191 19.97 -5.98 -10.40
C PRO A 191 19.28 -4.61 -10.45
N VAL A 192 19.08 -4.08 -11.66
CA VAL A 192 18.55 -2.72 -11.84
C VAL A 192 17.17 -2.56 -11.23
N GLU A 193 16.34 -3.60 -11.27
CA GLU A 193 14.99 -3.63 -10.71
C GLU A 193 15.01 -3.39 -9.20
N ILE A 194 15.93 -4.06 -8.49
CA ILE A 194 16.11 -3.89 -7.05
C ILE A 194 16.67 -2.51 -6.73
N ARG A 195 17.59 -1.99 -7.56
CA ARG A 195 18.10 -0.62 -7.39
C ARG A 195 16.99 0.41 -7.53
N LEU A 196 16.10 0.27 -8.53
CA LEU A 196 14.97 1.18 -8.73
C LEU A 196 14.02 1.17 -7.53
N MET A 197 13.67 0.00 -6.97
CA MET A 197 12.87 -0.09 -5.74
C MET A 197 13.54 0.59 -4.54
N ILE A 198 14.86 0.41 -4.39
CA ILE A 198 15.63 1.10 -3.34
C ILE A 198 15.58 2.62 -3.56
N PHE A 199 15.72 3.09 -4.80
CA PHE A 199 15.66 4.51 -5.11
C PHE A 199 14.27 5.10 -4.90
N GLU A 200 13.18 4.40 -5.24
CA GLU A 200 11.81 4.81 -4.95
C GLU A 200 11.65 5.08 -3.44
N PHE A 201 11.99 4.09 -2.61
CA PHE A 201 11.90 4.22 -1.16
C PHE A 201 12.81 5.31 -0.60
N ALA A 202 14.04 5.42 -1.12
CA ALA A 202 15.00 6.40 -0.66
C ALA A 202 14.64 7.83 -1.07
N ILE A 203 13.97 8.03 -2.22
CA ILE A 203 13.47 9.32 -2.69
C ILE A 203 12.24 9.73 -1.89
N ALA A 204 11.22 8.88 -1.82
CA ALA A 204 9.97 9.16 -1.12
C ALA A 204 9.52 7.92 -0.35
N PRO A 205 9.85 7.79 0.95
CA PRO A 205 9.49 6.64 1.75
C PRO A 205 7.98 6.35 1.80
N ALA A 206 7.16 7.39 1.65
CA ALA A 206 5.70 7.28 1.59
C ALA A 206 5.14 6.82 0.21
N GLY A 207 6.01 6.52 -0.77
CA GLY A 207 5.61 6.07 -2.10
C GLY A 207 4.98 7.15 -3.00
N LYS A 208 4.96 8.41 -2.55
CA LYS A 208 4.30 9.52 -3.23
C LYS A 208 5.15 10.78 -3.28
N VAL A 209 4.98 11.54 -4.37
CA VAL A 209 5.61 12.85 -4.60
C VAL A 209 4.57 13.86 -5.06
N TYR A 210 4.86 15.15 -4.89
CA TYR A 210 3.96 16.25 -5.26
C TYR A 210 4.66 17.15 -6.27
N PRO A 211 4.60 16.82 -7.57
CA PRO A 211 5.35 17.54 -8.60
C PRO A 211 5.03 19.04 -8.61
N ARG A 212 6.04 19.87 -8.94
CA ARG A 212 5.87 21.31 -9.12
C ARG A 212 6.70 21.86 -10.26
N SER A 213 6.14 22.84 -10.95
CA SER A 213 6.88 23.73 -11.85
C SER A 213 7.86 24.60 -11.05
N LYS A 214 9.08 24.81 -11.58
CA LYS A 214 10.05 25.74 -10.99
C LYS A 214 9.58 27.19 -11.01
N ALA A 215 8.77 27.61 -11.98
CA ALA A 215 8.27 28.98 -12.08
C ALA A 215 7.39 29.34 -10.87
N SER A 216 6.68 28.37 -10.31
CA SER A 216 5.81 28.53 -9.14
C SER A 216 6.55 28.71 -7.80
N LYS A 217 7.89 28.68 -7.75
CA LYS A 217 8.61 28.66 -6.46
C LYS A 217 8.61 29.98 -5.69
N ASN A 218 8.52 31.12 -6.37
CA ASN A 218 8.75 32.42 -5.72
C ASN A 218 7.53 33.33 -5.66
N ASP A 219 6.52 33.10 -6.50
CA ASP A 219 5.30 33.91 -6.51
C ASP A 219 4.11 32.95 -6.44
N TRP A 220 3.37 32.99 -5.33
CA TRP A 220 2.02 32.44 -5.27
C TRP A 220 1.08 33.54 -4.78
N PRO A 221 0.02 33.89 -5.52
CA PRO A 221 -0.28 33.42 -6.86
C PRO A 221 0.61 34.14 -7.89
N ALA A 222 1.56 33.44 -8.51
CA ALA A 222 2.24 33.96 -9.69
C ALA A 222 1.16 34.32 -10.70
N ASP A 223 1.34 35.44 -11.38
CA ASP A 223 0.61 35.79 -12.58
C ASP A 223 0.86 34.70 -13.64
N VAL A 224 0.06 33.63 -13.57
CA VAL A 224 0.17 32.39 -14.39
C VAL A 224 0.09 32.74 -15.90
N SER A 225 -0.38 33.94 -16.23
CA SER A 225 -0.48 34.44 -17.60
C SER A 225 0.88 34.63 -18.31
N LYS A 226 2.01 34.75 -17.57
CA LYS A 226 3.29 35.16 -18.18
C LYS A 226 4.21 34.03 -18.60
N VAL A 227 4.09 32.84 -18.03
CA VAL A 227 4.95 31.69 -18.39
C VAL A 227 4.13 30.69 -19.16
N LYS A 228 4.55 30.37 -20.39
CA LYS A 228 3.92 29.30 -21.17
C LYS A 228 4.15 27.97 -20.45
N PRO A 229 3.10 27.23 -20.07
CA PRO A 229 3.24 25.98 -19.31
C PRO A 229 4.14 24.94 -19.99
N GLN A 230 4.25 24.99 -21.32
CA GLN A 230 5.07 24.06 -22.11
C GLN A 230 6.57 24.15 -21.83
N ASP A 231 7.05 25.31 -21.36
CA ASP A 231 8.46 25.61 -21.11
C ASP A 231 8.83 25.44 -19.61
N GLU A 232 7.95 24.83 -18.83
CA GLU A 232 8.17 24.68 -17.39
C GLU A 232 9.01 23.46 -17.05
N HIS A 233 10.08 23.69 -16.29
CA HIS A 233 10.86 22.62 -15.69
C HIS A 233 10.12 22.04 -14.48
N ILE A 234 9.70 20.77 -14.62
CA ILE A 234 9.04 20.04 -13.54
C ILE A 234 10.08 19.43 -12.58
N THR A 235 9.80 19.51 -11.28
CA THR A 235 10.57 18.90 -10.19
C THR A 235 9.72 17.91 -9.42
N LEU A 236 10.34 16.94 -8.73
CA LEU A 236 9.65 15.95 -7.87
C LEU A 236 8.87 16.58 -6.69
N GLY A 237 8.94 17.91 -6.54
CA GLY A 237 8.28 18.65 -5.47
C GLY A 237 9.23 19.05 -4.34
N ILE A 238 8.65 19.70 -3.34
CA ILE A 238 9.34 20.15 -2.12
C ILE A 238 8.92 19.37 -0.87
N GLY A 239 8.11 18.32 -1.03
CA GLY A 239 7.40 17.70 0.10
C GLY A 239 6.31 18.58 0.67
N TYR A 240 5.69 18.08 1.72
CA TYR A 240 4.59 18.72 2.45
C TYR A 240 5.03 18.94 3.89
N ASN A 241 5.83 19.99 4.12
CA ASN A 241 6.21 20.37 5.48
C ASN A 241 5.14 21.27 6.09
N ASN A 242 4.79 20.97 7.33
CA ASN A 242 3.72 21.59 8.14
C ASN A 242 3.90 23.10 8.42
N THR A 243 4.99 23.70 7.92
CA THR A 243 5.43 25.08 8.18
C THR A 243 4.97 26.10 7.14
N SER A 244 4.34 25.67 6.05
CA SER A 244 3.82 26.59 5.01
C SER A 244 2.32 26.46 4.86
N SER A 245 1.67 27.53 4.42
CA SER A 245 0.24 27.72 4.10
C SER A 245 -0.39 26.68 3.15
N GLN A 246 0.35 25.63 2.82
CA GLN A 246 -0.01 24.54 1.93
C GLN A 246 -0.52 23.35 2.73
N ARG A 247 -1.28 23.55 3.82
CA ARG A 247 -1.90 22.46 4.59
C ARG A 247 -3.25 22.04 3.99
N VAL A 248 -3.24 21.77 2.71
CA VAL A 248 -4.45 21.67 1.88
C VAL A 248 -5.15 20.31 1.96
N GLU A 249 -4.64 19.25 2.63
CA GLU A 249 -5.46 18.01 2.74
C GLU A 249 -5.00 16.87 3.67
N VAL A 250 -3.70 16.69 3.92
CA VAL A 250 -3.23 15.37 4.35
C VAL A 250 -3.13 15.25 5.87
N TYR A 251 -3.83 14.26 6.46
CA TYR A 251 -3.65 13.79 7.84
C TYR A 251 -2.21 13.35 8.17
N GLN A 252 -1.35 13.24 7.16
CA GLN A 252 0.01 12.74 7.26
C GLN A 252 0.99 13.71 6.58
N GLU A 253 1.95 14.17 7.37
CA GLU A 253 3.11 14.89 6.87
C GLU A 253 3.84 14.02 5.82
N THR A 254 3.99 14.54 4.60
CA THR A 254 4.78 13.85 3.57
C THR A 254 6.14 14.53 3.48
N PRO A 255 7.25 13.83 3.80
CA PRO A 255 8.56 14.47 3.79
C PRO A 255 8.95 14.92 2.37
N PRO A 256 9.83 15.94 2.25
CA PRO A 256 10.46 16.30 0.99
C PRO A 256 11.14 15.10 0.31
N PRO A 257 11.05 14.99 -1.03
CA PRO A 257 11.84 14.01 -1.76
C PRO A 257 13.33 14.16 -1.45
N ASN A 258 14.03 13.07 -1.17
CA ASN A 258 15.47 13.09 -0.93
C ASN A 258 16.25 13.22 -2.25
N LEU A 259 16.55 14.46 -2.63
CA LEU A 259 17.29 14.76 -3.86
C LEU A 259 18.80 14.52 -3.76
N SER A 260 19.32 14.15 -2.58
CA SER A 260 20.76 13.91 -2.36
C SER A 260 21.31 12.80 -3.28
N LEU A 261 20.48 11.81 -3.62
CA LEU A 261 20.83 10.72 -4.53
C LEU A 261 21.22 11.22 -5.92
N LEU A 262 20.64 12.34 -6.37
CA LEU A 262 20.89 12.90 -7.69
C LEU A 262 22.31 13.49 -7.84
N TYR A 263 23.04 13.64 -6.74
CA TYR A 263 24.38 14.21 -6.71
C TYR A 263 25.50 13.18 -6.57
N ILE A 264 25.18 11.88 -6.45
CA ILE A 264 26.18 10.84 -6.19
C ILE A 264 27.05 10.57 -7.43
N ASN A 265 26.44 10.12 -8.53
CA ASN A 265 27.10 9.94 -9.83
C ASN A 265 26.06 9.90 -10.95
N LYS A 266 26.50 9.93 -12.22
CA LYS A 266 25.61 9.97 -13.40
C LYS A 266 24.63 8.79 -13.46
N LYS A 267 25.10 7.56 -13.23
CA LYS A 267 24.26 6.35 -13.30
C LYS A 267 23.20 6.34 -12.19
N VAL A 268 23.60 6.64 -10.96
CA VAL A 268 22.68 6.75 -9.82
C VAL A 268 21.66 7.86 -10.06
N LYS A 269 22.09 9.01 -10.59
CA LYS A 269 21.19 10.11 -10.93
C LYS A 269 20.12 9.69 -11.95
N ASP A 270 20.51 9.03 -13.04
CA ASP A 270 19.57 8.61 -14.08
C ASP A 270 18.60 7.52 -13.58
N GLU A 271 19.10 6.53 -12.84
CA GLU A 271 18.25 5.49 -12.25
C GLU A 271 17.33 6.04 -11.15
N ALA A 272 17.82 6.94 -10.30
CA ALA A 272 17.01 7.60 -9.28
C ALA A 272 15.93 8.51 -9.90
N LEU A 273 16.25 9.26 -10.96
CA LEU A 273 15.22 10.02 -11.68
C LEU A 273 14.17 9.09 -12.30
N LYS A 274 14.59 7.97 -12.90
CA LYS A 274 13.65 6.98 -13.45
C LYS A 274 12.73 6.43 -12.36
N ALA A 275 13.30 5.96 -11.25
CA ALA A 275 12.56 5.48 -10.08
C ALA A 275 11.56 6.54 -9.56
N GLY A 276 12.02 7.78 -9.40
CA GLY A 276 11.18 8.86 -8.89
C GLY A 276 10.02 9.26 -9.80
N TRP A 277 10.20 9.20 -11.12
CA TRP A 277 9.18 9.63 -12.10
C TRP A 277 8.27 8.52 -12.62
N GLU A 278 8.76 7.29 -12.68
CA GLU A 278 8.01 6.14 -13.22
C GLU A 278 7.45 5.25 -12.12
N GLY A 279 8.17 5.10 -10.99
CA GLY A 279 7.79 4.20 -9.90
C GLY A 279 6.87 4.83 -8.85
N LEU A 280 7.09 6.09 -8.49
CA LEU A 280 6.33 6.77 -7.44
C LEU A 280 4.98 7.29 -7.92
N LYS A 281 4.00 7.38 -7.02
CA LYS A 281 2.70 8.03 -7.28
C LYS A 281 2.86 9.55 -7.29
N ARG A 282 2.37 10.23 -8.33
CA ARG A 282 2.39 11.71 -8.41
C ARG A 282 1.04 12.27 -7.96
N CYS A 283 1.03 12.98 -6.85
CA CYS A 283 -0.19 13.52 -6.25
C CYS A 283 -0.35 15.00 -6.63
N PHE A 284 -1.51 15.35 -7.16
CA PHE A 284 -1.88 16.72 -7.53
C PHE A 284 -3.05 17.17 -6.66
N VAL A 285 -2.76 18.10 -5.75
CA VAL A 285 -3.77 18.69 -4.85
C VAL A 285 -4.50 19.87 -5.48
N ASP A 286 -3.98 20.40 -6.59
CA ASP A 286 -4.55 21.50 -7.32
C ASP A 286 -4.42 21.24 -8.83
N TYR A 287 -5.44 21.63 -9.59
CA TYR A 287 -5.46 21.40 -11.02
C TYR A 287 -4.45 22.25 -11.81
N PRO A 288 -4.04 23.46 -11.38
CA PRO A 288 -2.97 24.20 -12.05
C PRO A 288 -1.65 23.42 -12.07
N ALA A 289 -1.24 22.82 -10.95
CA ALA A 289 -0.04 21.98 -10.90
C ALA A 289 -0.15 20.76 -11.82
N PHE A 290 -1.32 20.11 -11.87
CA PHE A 290 -1.57 19.02 -12.81
C PHE A 290 -1.43 19.49 -14.27
N SER A 291 -2.05 20.62 -14.61
CA SER A 291 -2.08 21.17 -15.96
C SER A 291 -0.68 21.56 -16.42
N SER A 292 0.10 22.27 -15.58
CA SER A 292 1.53 22.55 -15.82
C SER A 292 2.32 21.30 -16.15
N VAL A 293 2.10 20.21 -15.40
CA VAL A 293 2.82 18.94 -15.62
C VAL A 293 2.34 18.23 -16.89
N ALA A 294 1.03 18.28 -17.17
CA ALA A 294 0.45 17.68 -18.37
C ALA A 294 0.82 18.41 -19.67
N GLU A 295 1.09 19.71 -19.59
CA GLU A 295 1.49 20.53 -20.74
C GLU A 295 2.99 20.62 -20.96
N SER A 296 3.81 20.29 -19.94
CA SER A 296 5.27 20.38 -20.03
C SER A 296 5.82 19.49 -21.14
N LYS A 297 6.62 20.08 -22.04
CA LYS A 297 7.27 19.39 -23.17
C LYS A 297 8.79 19.41 -23.06
N ILE A 298 9.33 19.67 -21.87
CA ILE A 298 10.77 19.80 -21.66
C ILE A 298 11.28 18.97 -20.49
N GLY A 299 12.59 18.70 -20.49
CA GLY A 299 13.28 18.12 -19.35
C GLY A 299 12.83 16.70 -19.00
N VAL A 300 12.25 16.52 -17.81
CA VAL A 300 11.84 15.19 -17.31
C VAL A 300 10.57 14.67 -18.00
N ALA A 301 9.71 15.58 -18.48
CA ALA A 301 8.44 15.23 -19.12
C ALA A 301 8.62 14.51 -20.45
N THR A 302 9.69 14.80 -21.19
CA THR A 302 10.01 14.11 -22.45
C THR A 302 10.79 12.82 -22.26
N ARG A 303 11.35 12.59 -21.06
CA ARG A 303 12.24 11.47 -20.77
C ARG A 303 11.56 10.31 -20.06
N PHE A 304 10.51 10.57 -19.29
CA PHE A 304 9.89 9.60 -18.40
C PHE A 304 8.37 9.64 -18.55
N ASN A 305 7.71 8.53 -18.20
CA ASN A 305 6.25 8.48 -18.13
C ASN A 305 5.71 9.16 -16.85
N ILE A 306 5.83 10.50 -16.79
CA ILE A 306 5.48 11.30 -15.61
C ILE A 306 3.97 11.32 -15.30
N LEU A 307 3.11 10.87 -16.22
CA LEU A 307 1.65 10.73 -16.01
C LEU A 307 1.16 9.27 -15.99
N GLY A 308 2.06 8.30 -15.93
CA GLY A 308 1.74 6.87 -15.80
C GLY A 308 1.09 6.43 -14.47
N HIS A 309 1.30 7.13 -13.36
CA HIS A 309 0.73 6.80 -12.04
C HIS A 309 0.47 8.09 -11.24
N ILE A 310 -0.78 8.54 -11.25
CA ILE A 310 -1.18 9.85 -10.73
C ILE A 310 -2.38 9.75 -9.78
N GLU A 311 -2.43 10.66 -8.81
CA GLU A 311 -3.57 10.88 -7.91
C GLU A 311 -4.02 12.33 -8.08
N LEU A 312 -5.29 12.53 -8.40
CA LEU A 312 -5.95 13.83 -8.52
C LEU A 312 -6.82 14.03 -7.29
N SER A 313 -6.41 14.97 -6.43
CA SER A 313 -7.03 15.26 -5.14
C SER A 313 -7.43 16.73 -5.09
N PHE A 314 -8.30 17.16 -5.99
CA PHE A 314 -8.76 18.55 -6.06
C PHE A 314 -9.93 18.77 -5.09
N THR A 315 -10.14 20.01 -4.64
CA THR A 315 -11.39 20.39 -3.96
C THR A 315 -12.56 20.29 -4.94
N SER A 316 -13.80 20.17 -4.44
CA SER A 316 -14.99 20.14 -5.30
C SER A 316 -15.08 21.37 -6.20
N LYS A 317 -14.77 22.56 -5.66
CA LYS A 317 -14.64 23.82 -6.42
C LYS A 317 -13.60 23.71 -7.51
N ALA A 318 -12.40 23.21 -7.19
CA ALA A 318 -11.31 23.06 -8.15
C ALA A 318 -11.62 22.02 -9.25
N TRP A 319 -12.39 20.97 -8.95
CA TRP A 319 -12.90 20.05 -9.99
C TRP A 319 -13.85 20.75 -10.97
N PHE A 320 -14.77 21.57 -10.47
CA PHE A 320 -15.70 22.33 -11.31
C PHE A 320 -14.93 23.31 -12.20
N GLU A 321 -14.00 24.07 -11.63
CA GLU A 321 -13.12 24.98 -12.39
C GLU A 321 -12.29 24.23 -13.44
N PHE A 322 -11.75 23.06 -13.09
CA PHE A 322 -10.98 22.21 -14.01
C PHE A 322 -11.81 21.77 -15.22
N PHE A 323 -13.09 21.45 -15.04
CA PHE A 323 -13.99 21.10 -16.15
C PHE A 323 -14.59 22.32 -16.85
N GLY A 324 -14.23 23.54 -16.45
CA GLY A 324 -14.74 24.78 -17.02
C GLY A 324 -16.18 25.10 -16.60
N ILE A 325 -16.61 24.60 -15.43
CA ILE A 325 -17.92 24.93 -14.86
C ILE A 325 -17.81 26.18 -14.02
N GLU A 326 -18.57 27.20 -14.40
CA GLU A 326 -18.74 28.43 -13.64
C GLU A 326 -20.10 28.41 -12.94
N VAL A 327 -20.12 28.80 -11.66
CA VAL A 327 -21.30 28.65 -10.79
C VAL A 327 -22.05 29.97 -10.54
N LYS A 328 -21.44 31.13 -10.81
CA LYS A 328 -22.02 32.45 -10.50
C LYS A 328 -22.35 33.22 -11.79
N PRO A 329 -23.58 33.73 -11.98
CA PRO A 329 -24.78 33.55 -11.15
C PRO A 329 -25.58 32.27 -11.45
N ILE A 330 -25.28 31.57 -12.54
CA ILE A 330 -25.98 30.37 -13.01
C ILE A 330 -24.89 29.36 -13.40
N ILE A 331 -25.12 28.07 -13.11
CA ILE A 331 -24.23 27.00 -13.55
C ILE A 331 -24.15 27.01 -15.08
N HIS A 332 -22.95 27.16 -15.63
CA HIS A 332 -22.73 26.98 -17.07
C HIS A 332 -21.37 26.36 -17.34
N LEU A 333 -21.29 25.62 -18.45
CA LEU A 333 -20.06 25.03 -18.95
C LEU A 333 -19.45 25.97 -19.99
N THR A 334 -18.24 26.44 -19.71
CA THR A 334 -17.43 27.22 -20.63
C THR A 334 -16.38 26.29 -21.25
N GLU A 335 -16.70 25.69 -22.40
CA GLU A 335 -15.82 24.71 -23.06
C GLU A 335 -14.41 25.24 -23.34
N SER A 336 -14.27 26.55 -23.64
CA SER A 336 -12.98 27.17 -23.97
C SER A 336 -11.98 27.23 -22.82
N ILE A 337 -12.45 27.14 -21.57
CA ILE A 337 -11.58 27.10 -20.38
C ILE A 337 -11.49 25.70 -19.77
N SER A 338 -12.22 24.72 -20.33
CA SER A 338 -12.22 23.35 -19.82
C SER A 338 -10.88 22.66 -20.04
N LEU A 339 -10.32 22.13 -18.96
CA LEU A 339 -9.05 21.40 -18.94
C LEU A 339 -9.26 19.88 -18.95
N GLY A 340 -10.50 19.41 -19.11
CA GLY A 340 -10.83 17.98 -19.21
C GLY A 340 -10.06 17.24 -20.31
N HIS A 341 -9.67 17.95 -21.37
CA HIS A 341 -8.84 17.42 -22.45
C HIS A 341 -7.46 16.92 -21.99
N HIS A 342 -6.93 17.38 -20.84
CA HIS A 342 -5.72 16.81 -20.25
C HIS A 342 -5.90 15.37 -19.80
N LEU A 343 -7.08 15.02 -19.26
CA LEU A 343 -7.41 13.64 -18.90
C LEU A 343 -7.62 12.77 -20.14
N THR A 344 -8.28 13.30 -21.17
CA THR A 344 -8.47 12.61 -22.46
C THR A 344 -7.13 12.22 -23.11
N ARG A 345 -6.07 13.02 -22.92
CA ARG A 345 -4.72 12.75 -23.46
C ARG A 345 -3.90 11.73 -22.66
N LEU A 346 -4.38 11.30 -21.48
CA LEU A 346 -3.69 10.29 -20.69
C LEU A 346 -3.66 8.95 -21.43
N ASN A 347 -2.60 8.18 -21.19
CA ASN A 347 -2.45 6.86 -21.79
C ASN A 347 -3.49 5.90 -21.21
N GLU A 348 -4.02 4.96 -22.01
CA GLU A 348 -4.93 3.90 -21.51
C GLU A 348 -4.35 3.09 -20.34
N ARG A 349 -3.01 3.01 -20.25
CA ARG A 349 -2.26 2.31 -19.19
C ARG A 349 -1.91 3.19 -17.99
N THR A 350 -2.36 4.44 -17.97
CA THR A 350 -2.19 5.29 -16.79
C THR A 350 -2.95 4.68 -15.61
N HIS A 351 -2.30 4.59 -14.46
CA HIS A 351 -2.93 4.33 -13.18
C HIS A 351 -3.44 5.67 -12.64
N LEU A 352 -4.75 5.89 -12.75
CA LEU A 352 -5.41 7.12 -12.32
C LEU A 352 -6.15 6.89 -11.01
N GLU A 353 -5.81 7.64 -9.99
CA GLU A 353 -6.57 7.71 -8.74
C GLU A 353 -7.30 9.06 -8.66
N ILE A 354 -8.64 9.02 -8.56
CA ILE A 354 -9.46 10.19 -8.30
C ILE A 354 -9.83 10.14 -6.83
N ARG A 355 -9.18 11.01 -6.05
CA ARG A 355 -9.35 11.08 -4.61
C ARG A 355 -10.30 12.22 -4.26
N PHE A 356 -11.37 11.88 -3.55
CA PHE A 356 -12.30 12.86 -3.02
C PHE A 356 -11.89 13.27 -1.62
N ARG A 357 -11.80 14.58 -1.41
CA ARG A 357 -11.38 15.17 -0.13
C ARG A 357 -12.44 15.07 0.95
N ASP A 358 -12.04 15.25 2.20
CA ASP A 358 -12.97 15.31 3.33
C ASP A 358 -13.92 16.50 3.15
N PRO A 359 -15.24 16.34 3.28
CA PRO A 359 -16.17 17.47 3.42
C PRO A 359 -15.79 18.45 4.52
N GLU A 360 -15.06 17.99 5.53
CA GLU A 360 -14.45 18.80 6.59
C GLU A 360 -13.22 19.62 6.13
N ASP A 361 -12.94 19.68 4.83
CA ASP A 361 -12.06 20.71 4.25
C ASP A 361 -12.65 22.12 4.36
N GLY A 362 -13.97 22.20 4.53
CA GLY A 362 -14.71 23.45 4.71
C GLY A 362 -15.33 23.97 3.41
N TYR A 363 -16.27 24.91 3.56
CA TYR A 363 -17.08 25.40 2.44
C TYR A 363 -16.28 26.18 1.40
N ILE A 364 -15.08 26.68 1.69
CA ILE A 364 -14.26 27.38 0.68
C ILE A 364 -13.84 26.46 -0.48
N GLY A 365 -13.78 25.15 -0.22
CA GLY A 365 -13.50 24.12 -1.22
C GLY A 365 -14.73 23.66 -1.99
N ASP A 366 -15.91 24.20 -1.68
CA ASP A 366 -17.18 23.88 -2.35
C ASP A 366 -17.52 24.94 -3.42
N PRO A 367 -18.07 24.57 -4.60
CA PRO A 367 -18.38 25.53 -5.66
C PRO A 367 -19.36 26.65 -5.24
N TRP A 368 -20.24 26.37 -4.27
CA TRP A 368 -21.25 27.31 -3.76
C TRP A 368 -20.92 27.86 -2.37
N GLY A 369 -19.90 27.32 -1.70
CA GLY A 369 -19.72 27.55 -0.27
C GLY A 369 -19.47 29.00 0.13
N GLU A 370 -18.86 29.83 -0.72
CA GLU A 370 -18.73 31.27 -0.43
C GLU A 370 -20.07 32.02 -0.37
N THR A 371 -21.06 31.56 -1.14
CA THR A 371 -22.37 32.21 -1.23
C THR A 371 -23.32 31.74 -0.11
N PHE A 372 -23.22 30.47 0.27
CA PHE A 372 -24.16 29.84 1.20
C PHE A 372 -23.55 29.47 2.56
N GLU A 373 -22.23 29.67 2.73
CA GLU A 373 -21.47 29.33 3.94
C GLU A 373 -21.67 27.88 4.40
N ARG A 374 -21.91 26.97 3.44
CA ARG A 374 -22.06 25.54 3.67
C ARG A 374 -21.54 24.73 2.47
N THR A 375 -21.06 23.52 2.71
CA THR A 375 -20.75 22.56 1.63
C THR A 375 -22.01 21.93 1.08
N THR A 376 -21.91 21.42 -0.15
CA THR A 376 -22.90 20.56 -0.78
C THR A 376 -22.77 19.14 -0.24
N CYS A 377 -23.84 18.35 -0.34
CA CYS A 377 -23.79 16.92 -0.03
C CYS A 377 -22.66 16.22 -0.80
N GLN A 378 -21.73 15.58 -0.08
CA GLN A 378 -20.58 14.88 -0.67
C GLN A 378 -20.98 13.82 -1.69
N THR A 379 -22.02 13.04 -1.39
CA THR A 379 -22.55 12.04 -2.35
C THR A 379 -22.98 12.71 -3.65
N ILE A 380 -23.66 13.85 -3.60
CA ILE A 380 -24.07 14.56 -4.82
C ILE A 380 -22.83 15.10 -5.55
N MET A 381 -21.83 15.62 -4.83
CA MET A 381 -20.60 16.13 -5.41
C MET A 381 -19.76 15.07 -6.12
N VAL A 382 -19.62 13.89 -5.53
CA VAL A 382 -18.92 12.77 -6.16
C VAL A 382 -19.60 12.39 -7.48
N ASP A 383 -20.93 12.29 -7.52
CA ASP A 383 -21.66 11.97 -8.75
C ASP A 383 -21.52 13.07 -9.80
N HIS A 384 -21.61 14.34 -9.41
CA HIS A 384 -21.44 15.45 -10.33
C HIS A 384 -20.03 15.46 -10.95
N ILE A 385 -19.00 15.30 -10.13
CA ILE A 385 -17.60 15.31 -10.58
C ILE A 385 -17.31 14.10 -11.47
N LEU A 386 -17.80 12.90 -11.13
CA LEU A 386 -17.57 11.71 -11.96
C LEU A 386 -18.38 11.75 -13.25
N THR A 387 -19.57 12.36 -13.26
CA THR A 387 -20.33 12.64 -14.51
C THR A 387 -19.53 13.59 -15.41
N LEU A 388 -19.00 14.68 -14.86
CA LEU A 388 -18.14 15.61 -15.62
C LEU A 388 -16.86 14.93 -16.13
N ALA A 389 -16.26 14.05 -15.34
CA ALA A 389 -15.03 13.36 -15.69
C ALA A 389 -15.22 12.20 -16.69
N PHE A 390 -16.41 11.59 -16.73
CA PHE A 390 -16.66 10.30 -17.39
C PHE A 390 -16.14 10.24 -18.84
N GLU A 391 -16.50 11.22 -19.68
CA GLU A 391 -16.05 11.27 -21.09
C GLU A 391 -14.54 11.39 -21.23
N HIS A 392 -13.87 11.96 -20.22
CA HIS A 392 -12.45 12.22 -20.25
C HIS A 392 -11.59 11.11 -19.65
N ILE A 393 -12.19 10.15 -18.92
CA ILE A 393 -11.45 9.07 -18.23
C ILE A 393 -11.84 7.67 -18.69
N LYS A 394 -12.98 7.49 -19.37
CA LYS A 394 -13.51 6.15 -19.72
C LYS A 394 -12.57 5.25 -20.52
N HIS A 395 -11.58 5.81 -21.22
CA HIS A 395 -10.56 5.07 -21.96
C HIS A 395 -9.43 4.51 -21.07
N ILE A 396 -9.31 4.97 -19.83
CA ILE A 396 -8.26 4.56 -18.89
C ILE A 396 -8.66 3.25 -18.21
N LYS A 397 -7.76 2.25 -18.25
CA LYS A 397 -8.07 0.88 -17.79
C LYS A 397 -7.99 0.72 -16.28
N ASP A 398 -7.09 1.44 -15.62
CA ASP A 398 -6.89 1.37 -14.18
C ASP A 398 -7.28 2.71 -13.54
N ILE A 399 -8.53 2.79 -13.11
CA ILE A 399 -9.11 3.94 -12.40
C ILE A 399 -9.49 3.48 -11.01
N LYS A 400 -8.99 4.19 -9.99
CA LYS A 400 -9.37 4.03 -8.59
C LYS A 400 -10.11 5.26 -8.09
N ILE A 401 -11.23 5.04 -7.42
CA ILE A 401 -11.99 6.08 -6.72
C ILE A 401 -11.70 5.91 -5.23
N THR A 402 -11.09 6.92 -4.62
CA THR A 402 -10.61 6.86 -3.22
C THR A 402 -10.99 8.11 -2.44
N GLY A 403 -10.66 8.12 -1.15
CA GLY A 403 -11.00 9.21 -0.24
C GLY A 403 -12.44 9.11 0.29
N PHE A 404 -13.09 10.26 0.46
CA PHE A 404 -14.38 10.38 1.14
C PHE A 404 -15.56 10.13 0.19
N VAL A 405 -15.69 8.86 -0.19
CA VAL A 405 -16.75 8.35 -1.07
C VAL A 405 -17.44 7.19 -0.37
N ARG A 406 -18.77 7.17 -0.37
CA ARG A 406 -19.54 6.05 0.20
C ARG A 406 -19.37 4.81 -0.66
N LYS A 407 -19.32 3.64 -0.01
CA LYS A 407 -19.14 2.37 -0.73
C LYS A 407 -20.16 2.12 -1.85
N PRO A 408 -21.48 2.32 -1.67
CA PRO A 408 -22.45 2.08 -2.75
C PRO A 408 -22.19 2.94 -3.99
N GLN A 409 -21.75 4.18 -3.79
CA GLN A 409 -21.42 5.11 -4.85
C GLN A 409 -20.13 4.72 -5.58
N LYS A 410 -19.11 4.33 -4.82
CA LYS A 410 -17.85 3.80 -5.37
C LYS A 410 -18.09 2.55 -6.21
N ASP A 411 -18.90 1.61 -5.71
CA ASP A 411 -19.26 0.37 -6.41
C ASP A 411 -20.03 0.67 -7.71
N TYR A 412 -20.98 1.62 -7.67
CA TYR A 412 -21.74 2.07 -8.85
C TYR A 412 -20.84 2.61 -9.97
N TRP A 413 -19.93 3.52 -9.64
CA TRP A 413 -19.01 4.10 -10.63
C TRP A 413 -17.97 3.10 -11.14
N HIS A 414 -17.50 2.19 -10.29
CA HIS A 414 -16.63 1.10 -10.73
C HIS A 414 -17.34 0.16 -11.71
N ASP A 415 -18.62 -0.15 -11.49
CA ASP A 415 -19.42 -0.97 -12.41
C ASP A 415 -19.60 -0.27 -13.77
N ILE A 416 -19.94 1.03 -13.77
CA ILE A 416 -20.06 1.82 -15.01
C ILE A 416 -18.76 1.80 -15.80
N LEU A 417 -17.63 2.14 -15.15
CA LEU A 417 -16.32 2.18 -15.81
C LEU A 417 -15.88 0.78 -16.29
N ALA A 418 -16.18 -0.27 -15.54
CA ALA A 418 -15.85 -1.64 -15.92
C ALA A 418 -16.64 -2.10 -17.15
N LYS A 419 -17.95 -1.82 -17.20
CA LYS A 419 -18.81 -2.13 -18.34
C LYS A 419 -18.45 -1.34 -19.59
N GLU A 420 -18.15 -0.04 -19.44
CA GLU A 420 -17.73 0.81 -20.55
C GLU A 420 -16.45 0.29 -21.22
N ARG A 421 -15.45 -0.18 -20.43
CA ARG A 421 -14.21 -0.78 -20.97
C ARG A 421 -14.43 -2.00 -21.86
N ILE A 422 -15.51 -2.74 -21.64
CA ILE A 422 -15.86 -3.94 -22.42
C ILE A 422 -17.02 -3.66 -23.40
N ASN A 423 -17.35 -2.38 -23.63
CA ASN A 423 -18.44 -1.91 -24.48
C ASN A 423 -19.80 -2.56 -24.12
N GLN A 424 -20.05 -2.79 -22.83
CA GLN A 424 -21.33 -3.28 -22.34
C GLN A 424 -22.24 -2.11 -21.92
N PRO A 425 -23.56 -2.22 -22.14
CA PRO A 425 -24.50 -1.21 -21.68
C PRO A 425 -24.49 -1.16 -20.15
N HIS A 426 -24.21 0.02 -19.60
CA HIS A 426 -24.17 0.28 -18.16
C HIS A 426 -25.38 1.09 -17.66
N GLY A 427 -26.22 1.61 -18.57
CA GLY A 427 -27.46 2.31 -18.22
C GLY A 427 -27.29 3.75 -17.72
N HIS A 428 -26.07 4.25 -17.63
CA HIS A 428 -25.79 5.64 -17.28
C HIS A 428 -25.81 6.50 -18.55
N ASP A 429 -26.83 7.36 -18.68
CA ASP A 429 -26.89 8.38 -19.73
C ASP A 429 -26.13 9.61 -19.25
N ASN A 430 -24.85 9.68 -19.61
CA ASN A 430 -23.98 10.77 -19.21
C ASN A 430 -24.47 12.12 -19.76
N GLY A 431 -24.97 12.17 -21.00
CA GLY A 431 -25.46 13.40 -21.62
C GLY A 431 -26.72 13.95 -20.93
N ALA A 432 -27.67 13.08 -20.62
CA ALA A 432 -28.87 13.47 -19.87
C ALA A 432 -28.53 13.91 -18.44
N THR A 433 -27.63 13.19 -17.77
CA THR A 433 -27.21 13.52 -16.39
C THR A 433 -26.47 14.85 -16.34
N LEU A 434 -25.52 15.08 -17.24
CA LEU A 434 -24.80 16.36 -17.36
C LEU A 434 -25.77 17.51 -17.64
N LYS A 435 -26.72 17.32 -18.56
CA LYS A 435 -27.75 18.31 -18.84
C LYS A 435 -28.62 18.59 -17.62
N ALA A 436 -28.94 17.59 -16.80
CA ALA A 436 -29.68 17.78 -15.56
C ALA A 436 -28.89 18.63 -14.55
N ILE A 437 -27.60 18.35 -14.38
CA ILE A 437 -26.71 19.14 -13.50
C ILE A 437 -26.71 20.62 -13.93
N LEU A 438 -26.44 20.88 -15.22
CA LEU A 438 -26.34 22.24 -15.76
C LEU A 438 -27.68 23.02 -15.73
N ASN A 439 -28.82 22.33 -15.72
CA ASN A 439 -30.15 22.96 -15.64
C ASN A 439 -30.71 23.00 -14.21
N THR A 440 -29.90 22.71 -13.18
CA THR A 440 -30.37 22.78 -11.80
C THR A 440 -30.72 24.22 -11.44
N PRO A 441 -31.96 24.53 -10.99
CA PRO A 441 -32.34 25.87 -10.57
C PRO A 441 -31.50 26.36 -9.39
N ASN A 442 -31.21 27.66 -9.36
CA ASN A 442 -30.39 28.27 -8.30
C ASN A 442 -30.98 28.08 -6.90
N GLU A 443 -32.30 28.07 -6.77
CA GLU A 443 -33.00 27.82 -5.51
C GLU A 443 -32.78 26.41 -4.95
N ASN A 444 -32.35 25.45 -5.79
CA ASN A 444 -32.04 24.08 -5.39
C ASN A 444 -30.55 23.87 -5.09
N LEU A 445 -29.75 24.94 -5.13
CA LEU A 445 -28.30 24.92 -4.91
C LEU A 445 -27.92 25.65 -3.61
N PRO A 446 -26.91 25.17 -2.87
CA PRO A 446 -26.33 23.83 -2.98
C PRO A 446 -27.36 22.78 -2.56
N HIS A 447 -27.30 21.59 -3.17
CA HIS A 447 -28.24 20.52 -2.88
C HIS A 447 -28.25 20.13 -1.40
N ASP A 448 -29.45 19.86 -0.88
CA ASP A 448 -29.61 19.35 0.47
C ASP A 448 -28.98 17.96 0.63
N CYS A 449 -28.61 17.63 1.86
CA CYS A 449 -27.95 16.38 2.16
C CYS A 449 -28.93 15.20 2.10
N ILE A 450 -28.62 14.24 1.21
CA ILE A 450 -29.37 12.99 1.08
C ILE A 450 -28.76 11.84 1.92
N CYS A 451 -27.63 12.10 2.58
CA CYS A 451 -26.95 11.11 3.41
C CYS A 451 -27.74 10.83 4.70
N ARG A 452 -27.70 9.58 5.18
CA ARG A 452 -28.30 9.20 6.48
C ARG A 452 -27.75 10.03 7.65
N LYS A 453 -26.44 10.22 7.65
CA LYS A 453 -25.73 11.19 8.51
C LYS A 453 -25.29 12.35 7.63
N SER A 454 -25.69 13.56 7.99
CA SER A 454 -25.33 14.75 7.24
C SER A 454 -23.81 14.87 7.10
N CYS A 455 -23.34 15.08 5.87
CA CYS A 455 -21.94 15.40 5.58
C CYS A 455 -21.77 16.89 5.23
N ILE A 456 -22.76 17.73 5.53
CA ILE A 456 -22.66 19.18 5.33
C ILE A 456 -21.72 19.77 6.38
N CYS A 457 -20.81 20.60 5.92
CA CYS A 457 -19.88 21.37 6.72
C CYS A 457 -20.21 22.86 6.59
N GLN A 458 -20.22 23.58 7.71
CA GLN A 458 -20.54 25.02 7.77
C GLN A 458 -19.35 25.89 8.16
N PHE A 459 -18.18 25.30 8.40
CA PHE A 459 -16.99 26.08 8.67
C PHE A 459 -16.26 26.41 7.37
N LYS A 460 -15.60 27.56 7.37
CA LYS A 460 -14.99 28.14 6.16
C LYS A 460 -13.93 27.25 5.54
N ASP A 461 -13.02 26.78 6.36
CA ASP A 461 -11.95 25.89 5.98
C ASP A 461 -11.58 25.02 7.19
N ARG A 462 -10.87 23.92 6.94
CA ARG A 462 -10.35 23.02 7.98
C ARG A 462 -9.57 23.74 9.09
N TRP A 463 -9.01 24.93 8.81
CA TRP A 463 -8.13 25.69 9.70
C TRP A 463 -8.84 26.78 10.48
N PHE A 464 -10.14 26.97 10.26
CA PHE A 464 -10.93 28.01 10.91
C PHE A 464 -10.79 27.95 12.44
N TRP A 465 -10.68 26.73 12.99
CA TRP A 465 -10.57 26.49 14.43
C TRP A 465 -9.15 26.68 15.01
N ASP A 466 -8.09 26.50 14.20
CA ASP A 466 -6.70 26.76 14.65
C ASP A 466 -6.48 28.26 14.93
N ARG A 467 -7.28 29.13 14.29
CA ARG A 467 -7.24 30.59 14.50
C ARG A 467 -8.17 31.09 15.58
N SER A 468 -9.25 30.37 15.89
CA SER A 468 -10.10 30.70 17.03
C SER A 468 -9.51 30.14 18.32
N ARG A 469 -8.35 30.67 18.74
CA ARG A 469 -7.97 30.56 20.14
C ARG A 469 -9.10 31.17 20.97
N ASP A 470 -9.55 30.47 21.99
CA ASP A 470 -10.39 31.14 22.99
C ASP A 470 -9.60 32.31 23.61
N SER A 471 -10.29 33.19 24.33
CA SER A 471 -9.66 34.32 25.03
C SER A 471 -8.55 33.91 26.02
N TYR A 472 -8.38 32.61 26.28
CA TYR A 472 -7.39 32.03 27.18
C TYR A 472 -6.22 31.36 26.44
N GLY A 473 -6.21 31.38 25.10
CA GLY A 473 -5.16 30.78 24.30
C GLY A 473 -5.21 29.26 24.23
N ASN A 474 -6.29 28.62 24.70
CA ASN A 474 -6.47 27.18 24.56
C ASN A 474 -6.96 26.89 23.14
N ILE A 475 -6.26 25.96 22.50
CA ILE A 475 -6.72 25.36 21.25
C ILE A 475 -7.85 24.42 21.66
N ARG A 476 -9.09 24.66 21.20
CA ARG A 476 -10.20 23.69 21.29
C ARG A 476 -9.95 22.50 20.34
N GLY A 477 -8.80 21.85 20.49
CA GLY A 477 -8.16 20.99 19.49
C GLY A 477 -8.68 19.57 19.38
N ASP A 478 -9.62 19.15 20.23
CA ASP A 478 -9.99 17.73 20.29
C ASP A 478 -11.03 17.32 19.24
N TRP A 479 -11.78 18.25 18.64
CA TRP A 479 -12.87 17.90 17.71
C TRP A 479 -12.41 17.29 16.39
N PHE A 480 -11.20 17.63 15.92
CA PHE A 480 -10.64 17.07 14.68
C PHE A 480 -9.82 15.79 14.92
N LEU A 481 -9.40 15.53 16.15
CA LEU A 481 -8.66 14.31 16.53
C LEU A 481 -9.60 13.12 16.78
N GLU A 482 -10.90 13.35 16.94
CA GLU A 482 -11.92 12.31 17.12
C GLU A 482 -12.29 11.53 15.83
N GLY A 483 -11.57 11.77 14.74
CA GLY A 483 -11.84 11.13 13.44
C GLY A 483 -12.93 11.86 12.64
N THR A 484 -12.92 11.63 11.33
CA THR A 484 -13.92 12.20 10.42
C THR A 484 -15.33 11.76 10.80
N ARG A 485 -16.30 12.67 10.72
CA ARG A 485 -17.73 12.33 10.92
C ARG A 485 -18.36 11.68 9.69
N PHE A 486 -17.59 11.51 8.61
CA PHE A 486 -18.09 10.94 7.37
C PHE A 486 -18.48 9.47 7.56
N ASP A 487 -19.71 9.16 7.19
CA ASP A 487 -20.26 7.80 7.26
C ASP A 487 -19.99 7.07 5.95
N PHE A 488 -19.00 6.19 5.93
CA PHE A 488 -18.66 5.37 4.76
C PHE A 488 -19.72 4.28 4.45
N GLU A 489 -20.70 4.07 5.34
CA GLU A 489 -21.81 3.10 5.25
C GLU A 489 -21.42 1.61 5.23
N ASP A 490 -20.15 1.28 5.28
CA ASP A 490 -19.63 -0.09 5.32
C ASP A 490 -19.26 -0.57 6.73
N GLY A 491 -19.44 0.30 7.74
CA GLY A 491 -19.05 0.03 9.12
C GLY A 491 -17.53 0.03 9.34
N THR A 492 -16.75 0.41 8.34
CA THR A 492 -15.31 0.59 8.46
C THR A 492 -15.03 2.05 8.82
N GLU A 493 -14.74 2.31 10.10
CA GLU A 493 -14.18 3.60 10.51
C GLU A 493 -12.72 3.76 10.02
N ASN A 494 -12.15 2.74 9.35
CA ASN A 494 -10.71 2.59 9.14
C ASN A 494 -10.23 2.55 7.68
N GLU A 495 -11.08 2.64 6.65
CA GLU A 495 -10.60 2.66 5.25
C GLU A 495 -9.75 3.91 4.91
N VAL A 496 -9.83 4.98 5.71
CA VAL A 496 -8.99 6.19 5.54
C VAL A 496 -7.51 5.91 5.90
N HIS A 497 -7.24 4.87 6.68
CA HIS A 497 -5.88 4.35 6.85
C HIS A 497 -5.53 3.43 5.69
N ASP A 498 -5.26 4.04 4.54
CA ASP A 498 -4.65 3.42 3.36
C ASP A 498 -3.59 2.37 3.80
N GLU A 499 -3.61 1.17 3.22
CA GLU A 499 -2.78 0.01 3.61
C GLU A 499 -1.26 0.32 3.58
N SER A 500 -0.88 1.45 2.97
CA SER A 500 0.46 2.05 3.04
C SER A 500 0.87 2.51 4.45
N THR A 501 -0.08 2.69 5.38
CA THR A 501 0.13 3.31 6.69
C THR A 501 0.63 2.34 7.77
N ALA A 502 0.45 1.02 7.60
CA ALA A 502 1.01 0.04 8.53
C ALA A 502 2.55 0.07 8.59
N LEU A 503 3.21 0.80 7.65
CA LEU A 503 4.66 0.87 7.51
C LEU A 503 5.32 2.04 8.24
N CYS A 504 4.59 3.06 8.72
CA CYS A 504 5.19 4.29 9.25
C CYS A 504 4.99 4.58 10.75
N MET A 505 4.09 3.87 11.45
CA MET A 505 3.81 4.17 12.88
C MET A 505 4.68 3.40 13.90
N GLY A 506 5.84 2.91 13.49
CA GLY A 506 6.72 2.10 14.35
C GLY A 506 8.08 2.73 14.62
N SER A 507 8.20 3.99 15.06
CA SER A 507 9.48 4.55 15.51
C SER A 507 9.33 5.81 16.38
N TYR A 508 9.09 5.64 17.67
CA TYR A 508 9.62 6.51 18.74
C TYR A 508 9.55 5.72 20.05
N TRP A 509 10.58 4.91 20.31
CA TRP A 509 11.14 4.54 21.63
C TRP A 509 12.44 3.76 21.40
#